data_AF-A0A0V7Z6F3-F1
#
_entry.id   AF-A0A0V7Z6F3-F1
#
_cell.length_a   1.000
_cell.length_b   1.000
_cell.length_c   1.000
_cell.angle_alpha   90.00
_cell.angle_beta   90.00
_cell.angle_gamma   90.00
#
_symmetry.space_group_name_H-M   'P 1'
#
loop_
_entity.id
_entity.type
_entity.pdbx_description
1 polymer ?
#
loop_
_entity_poly.entity_id
_entity_poly.type
_entity_poly.pdbx_seq_one_letter_code
_entity_poly.pdbx_strand_id
1 'polypeptide(L)'
;MQDQEHGSEGVDREDWLDRINRNDLRSAKPQAIAAACRRLNPERDVLLRGRLLDHLAKLATDHLAMRVDRRLPNEGRDAIGEVVGNMVASIIDPDAADGRGFEHSFINKLEHRLIDHVRRWRRETVVIEPQLSDEVTGHALERPDGYGLSPEDEAMAQDIVAGLPDNYRKAFLLRRAGFAYDAASRSESIAAMLGVTPKTAKAWVEKAHALIHQQLGIRR
;
A
#
# COMPACT_ATOMS: atom_id res chain seq x y z
N MET A 1 -46.72 -2.83 -40.36
CA MET A 1 -46.69 -1.84 -39.26
C MET A 1 -46.39 -2.65 -38.02
N GLN A 2 -45.13 -2.60 -37.55
CA GLN A 2 -44.67 -3.39 -36.42
C GLN A 2 -45.01 -2.66 -35.12
N ASP A 3 -45.71 -3.38 -34.26
CA ASP A 3 -45.82 -3.13 -32.83
C ASP A 3 -44.42 -3.16 -32.20
N GLN A 4 -44.07 -2.13 -31.41
CA GLN A 4 -43.13 -2.29 -30.30
C GLN A 4 -43.54 -1.41 -29.11
N GLU A 5 -43.97 -2.15 -28.09
CA GLU A 5 -44.30 -1.75 -26.72
C GLU A 5 -43.20 -0.91 -26.08
N HIS A 6 -43.50 0.34 -25.70
CA HIS A 6 -42.68 1.18 -24.81
C HIS A 6 -43.26 1.13 -23.38
N GLY A 7 -43.28 -0.05 -22.77
CA GLY A 7 -44.06 -0.34 -21.55
C GLY A 7 -43.30 -0.45 -20.22
N SER A 8 -42.00 -0.12 -20.13
CA SER A 8 -41.22 -0.41 -18.89
C SER A 8 -40.32 0.71 -18.34
N GLU A 9 -40.07 1.82 -19.04
CA GLU A 9 -39.16 2.87 -18.55
C GLU A 9 -39.78 3.82 -17.50
N GLY A 10 -41.11 3.96 -17.47
CA GLY A 10 -41.80 4.87 -16.56
C GLY A 10 -41.80 4.41 -15.09
N VAL A 11 -41.87 3.09 -14.87
CA VAL A 11 -42.03 2.48 -13.53
C VAL A 11 -40.75 2.63 -12.70
N ASP A 12 -39.57 2.45 -13.30
CA ASP A 12 -38.30 2.63 -12.59
C ASP A 12 -38.10 4.10 -12.19
N ARG A 13 -38.40 5.06 -13.08
CA ARG A 13 -38.20 6.50 -12.79
C ARG A 13 -39.10 7.02 -11.68
N GLU A 14 -40.40 6.70 -11.75
CA GLU A 14 -41.39 7.18 -10.78
C GLU A 14 -41.16 6.55 -9.40
N ASP A 15 -40.75 5.28 -9.33
CA ASP A 15 -40.39 4.62 -8.06
C ASP A 15 -39.19 5.30 -7.39
N TRP A 16 -38.14 5.64 -8.15
CA TRP A 16 -36.99 6.36 -7.58
C TRP A 16 -37.34 7.78 -7.12
N LEU A 17 -38.23 8.48 -7.82
CA LEU A 17 -38.72 9.78 -7.40
C LEU A 17 -39.54 9.69 -6.11
N ASP A 18 -40.44 8.72 -6.01
CA ASP A 18 -41.24 8.50 -4.81
C ASP A 18 -40.35 8.15 -3.60
N ARG A 19 -39.36 7.27 -3.78
CA ARG A 19 -38.36 6.96 -2.74
C ARG A 19 -37.57 8.18 -2.27
N ILE A 20 -37.17 9.06 -3.19
CA ILE A 20 -36.49 10.31 -2.84
C ILE A 20 -37.41 11.22 -2.02
N ASN A 21 -38.67 11.37 -2.45
CA ASN A 21 -39.64 12.22 -1.76
C ASN A 21 -39.94 11.71 -0.34
N ARG A 22 -39.92 10.39 -0.14
CA ARG A 22 -40.07 9.75 1.17
C ARG A 22 -38.78 9.67 1.99
N ASN A 23 -37.66 10.17 1.44
CA ASN A 23 -36.32 10.06 2.04
C ASN A 23 -35.92 8.60 2.37
N ASP A 24 -36.35 7.65 1.54
CA ASP A 24 -36.21 6.21 1.76
C ASP A 24 -35.12 5.58 0.89
N LEU A 25 -34.15 6.37 0.43
CA LEU A 25 -33.02 5.83 -0.35
C LEU A 25 -32.13 4.89 0.49
N ARG A 26 -32.11 5.04 1.81
CA ARG A 26 -31.29 4.22 2.73
C ARG A 26 -31.73 2.75 2.79
N SER A 27 -32.99 2.44 2.49
CA SER A 27 -33.50 1.06 2.47
C SER A 27 -33.22 0.36 1.15
N ALA A 28 -32.96 1.12 0.08
CA ALA A 28 -32.62 0.58 -1.22
C ALA A 28 -31.19 0.02 -1.22
N LYS A 29 -31.01 -1.10 -1.93
CA LYS A 29 -29.68 -1.69 -2.10
C LYS A 29 -28.81 -0.74 -2.95
N PRO A 30 -27.56 -0.42 -2.54
CA PRO A 30 -26.67 0.45 -3.33
C PRO A 30 -26.48 -0.02 -4.78
N GLN A 31 -26.49 -1.34 -4.99
CA GLN A 31 -26.46 -1.99 -6.30
C GLN A 31 -27.62 -1.56 -7.21
N ALA A 32 -28.83 -1.51 -6.66
CA ALA A 32 -30.03 -1.12 -7.40
C ALA A 32 -29.99 0.36 -7.75
N ILE A 33 -29.49 1.20 -6.85
CA ILE A 33 -29.29 2.63 -7.10
C ILE A 33 -28.24 2.84 -8.20
N ALA A 34 -27.12 2.10 -8.18
CA ALA A 34 -26.09 2.17 -9.21
C ALA A 34 -26.62 1.74 -10.59
N ALA A 35 -27.42 0.66 -10.64
CA ALA A 35 -28.07 0.21 -11.86
C ALA A 35 -29.08 1.25 -12.39
N ALA A 36 -29.86 1.88 -11.49
CA ALA A 36 -30.79 2.94 -11.85
C ALA A 36 -30.06 4.14 -12.47
N CYS A 37 -28.95 4.60 -11.87
CA CYS A 37 -28.14 5.69 -12.41
C CYS A 37 -27.63 5.44 -13.84
N ARG A 38 -27.42 4.17 -14.19
CA ARG A 38 -26.91 3.74 -15.51
C ARG A 38 -27.99 3.54 -16.55
N ARG A 39 -29.21 3.17 -16.13
CA ARG A 39 -30.37 2.98 -17.01
C ARG A 39 -31.15 4.26 -17.28
N LEU A 40 -31.21 5.16 -16.28
CA LEU A 40 -31.89 6.45 -16.42
C LEU A 40 -31.27 7.28 -17.55
N ASN A 41 -32.13 7.98 -18.28
CA ASN A 41 -31.69 8.74 -19.45
C ASN A 41 -30.75 9.88 -18.99
N PRO A 42 -29.53 9.98 -19.55
CA PRO A 42 -28.53 10.91 -19.06
C PRO A 42 -28.89 12.38 -19.27
N GLU A 43 -29.72 12.70 -20.27
CA GLU A 43 -30.12 14.07 -20.60
C GLU A 43 -31.44 14.46 -19.93
N ARG A 44 -32.40 13.54 -19.86
CA ARG A 44 -33.73 13.79 -19.29
C ARG A 44 -33.73 13.73 -17.76
N ASP A 45 -32.94 12.85 -17.17
CA ASP A 45 -33.01 12.52 -15.74
C ASP A 45 -31.79 13.01 -14.95
N VAL A 46 -31.10 14.06 -15.43
CA VAL A 46 -29.89 14.62 -14.81
C VAL A 46 -30.05 14.84 -13.31
N LEU A 47 -31.13 15.49 -12.88
CA LEU A 47 -31.37 15.80 -11.47
C LEU A 47 -31.63 14.54 -10.62
N LEU A 48 -32.37 13.59 -11.17
CA LEU A 48 -32.66 12.33 -10.50
C LEU A 48 -31.38 11.52 -10.33
N ARG A 49 -30.61 11.36 -11.41
CA ARG A 49 -29.28 10.71 -11.39
C ARG A 49 -28.35 11.40 -10.40
N GLY A 50 -28.33 12.73 -10.37
CA GLY A 50 -27.52 13.51 -9.43
C GLY A 50 -27.85 13.20 -7.97
N ARG A 51 -29.14 13.12 -7.61
CA ARG A 51 -29.57 12.79 -6.24
C ARG A 51 -29.21 11.35 -5.84
N LEU A 52 -29.39 10.40 -6.76
CA LEU A 52 -29.03 9.00 -6.52
C LEU A 52 -27.51 8.83 -6.37
N LEU A 53 -26.71 9.51 -7.21
CA LEU A 53 -25.26 9.52 -7.12
C LEU A 53 -24.74 10.20 -5.85
N ASP A 54 -25.33 11.32 -5.43
CA ASP A 54 -24.99 11.98 -4.17
C ASP A 54 -25.24 11.06 -2.97
N HIS A 55 -26.36 10.33 -2.98
CA HIS A 55 -26.63 9.32 -1.96
C HIS A 55 -25.57 8.20 -1.94
N LEU A 56 -25.21 7.66 -3.12
CA LEU A 56 -24.17 6.64 -3.22
C LEU A 56 -22.80 7.15 -2.79
N ALA A 57 -22.45 8.39 -3.15
CA ALA A 57 -21.19 9.02 -2.77
C ALA A 57 -21.08 9.21 -1.26
N LYS A 58 -22.15 9.64 -0.59
CA LYS A 58 -22.23 9.73 0.87
C LYS A 58 -22.06 8.36 1.52
N LEU A 59 -22.82 7.36 1.05
CA LEU A 59 -22.73 5.99 1.57
C LEU A 59 -21.31 5.41 1.40
N ALA A 60 -20.70 5.61 0.24
CA ALA A 60 -19.33 5.18 -0.03
C ALA A 60 -18.31 5.89 0.87
N THR A 61 -18.47 7.20 1.06
CA THR A 61 -17.60 8.02 1.92
C THR A 61 -17.65 7.54 3.37
N ASP A 62 -18.85 7.40 3.93
CA ASP A 62 -19.06 6.92 5.31
C ASP A 62 -18.46 5.52 5.50
N HIS A 63 -18.69 4.63 4.53
CA HIS A 63 -18.17 3.26 4.56
C HIS A 63 -16.65 3.21 4.52
N LEU A 64 -16.02 3.98 3.64
CA LEU A 64 -14.56 4.00 3.49
C LEU A 64 -13.88 4.73 4.66
N ALA A 65 -14.51 5.76 5.23
CA ALA A 65 -13.99 6.48 6.39
C ALA A 65 -13.79 5.58 7.62
N MET A 66 -14.61 4.53 7.77
CA MET A 66 -14.44 3.53 8.83
C MET A 66 -13.27 2.57 8.60
N ARG A 67 -12.73 2.49 7.38
CA ARG A 67 -11.75 1.48 6.96
C ARG A 67 -10.41 2.03 6.54
N VAL A 68 -10.35 3.29 6.14
CA VAL A 68 -9.12 3.93 5.71
C VAL A 68 -8.12 4.02 6.88
N ASP A 69 -6.86 3.76 6.59
CA ASP A 69 -5.79 3.99 7.57
C ASP A 69 -5.58 5.49 7.72
N ARG A 70 -5.80 6.01 8.93
CA ARG A 70 -5.62 7.43 9.26
C ARG A 70 -4.17 7.90 9.20
N ARG A 71 -3.21 6.98 9.05
CA ARG A 71 -1.78 7.31 8.82
C ARG A 71 -1.50 7.76 7.39
N LEU A 72 -2.43 7.59 6.47
CA LEU A 72 -2.32 8.14 5.11
C LEU A 72 -2.36 9.68 5.14
N PRO A 73 -1.82 10.36 4.12
CA PRO A 73 -1.93 11.82 4.00
C PRO A 73 -3.38 12.29 4.15
N ASN A 74 -3.55 13.44 4.81
CA ASN A 74 -4.86 14.02 5.13
C ASN A 74 -5.82 13.02 5.79
N GLU A 75 -5.31 12.16 6.69
CA GLU A 75 -6.06 11.11 7.39
C GLU A 75 -6.77 10.12 6.45
N GLY A 76 -6.28 9.99 5.20
CA GLY A 76 -6.89 9.16 4.17
C GLY A 76 -8.12 9.77 3.49
N ARG A 77 -8.47 11.03 3.77
CA ARG A 77 -9.61 11.72 3.13
C ARG A 77 -9.43 11.86 1.63
N ASP A 78 -8.20 12.12 1.18
CA ASP A 78 -7.89 12.25 -0.25
C ASP A 78 -8.09 10.91 -0.98
N ALA A 79 -7.64 9.81 -0.37
CA ALA A 79 -7.84 8.47 -0.89
C ALA A 79 -9.33 8.12 -1.03
N ILE A 80 -10.13 8.48 -0.02
CA ILE A 80 -11.59 8.32 -0.07
C ILE A 80 -12.17 9.17 -1.21
N GLY A 81 -11.80 10.44 -1.30
CA GLY A 81 -12.27 11.36 -2.33
C GLY A 81 -11.98 10.86 -3.74
N GLU A 82 -10.75 10.37 -3.98
CA GLU A 82 -10.37 9.81 -5.28
C GLU A 82 -11.16 8.53 -5.61
N VAL A 83 -11.31 7.60 -4.66
CA VAL A 83 -12.06 6.35 -4.88
C VAL A 83 -13.53 6.64 -5.15
N VAL A 84 -14.15 7.53 -4.38
CA VAL A 84 -15.55 7.92 -4.56
C VAL A 84 -15.74 8.67 -5.88
N GLY A 85 -14.84 9.58 -6.24
CA GLY A 85 -14.85 10.28 -7.52
C GLY A 85 -14.76 9.32 -8.71
N ASN A 86 -13.83 8.36 -8.65
CA ASN A 86 -13.67 7.32 -9.67
C ASN A 86 -14.91 6.41 -9.77
N MET A 87 -15.51 6.05 -8.64
CA MET A 87 -16.78 5.31 -8.62
C MET A 87 -17.87 6.10 -9.35
N VAL A 88 -18.09 7.37 -8.99
CA VAL A 88 -19.12 8.22 -9.62
C VAL A 88 -18.89 8.32 -11.13
N ALA A 89 -17.65 8.60 -11.56
CA ALA A 89 -17.30 8.67 -12.98
C ALA A 89 -17.61 7.35 -13.70
N SER A 90 -17.26 6.21 -13.10
CA SER A 90 -17.52 4.89 -13.70
C SER A 90 -19.01 4.51 -13.76
N ILE A 91 -19.83 5.01 -12.83
CA ILE A 91 -21.28 4.78 -12.85
C ILE A 91 -21.94 5.69 -13.92
N ILE A 92 -21.44 6.90 -14.13
CA ILE A 92 -21.95 7.81 -15.16
C ILE A 92 -21.62 7.29 -16.56
N ASP A 93 -20.42 6.75 -16.75
CA ASP A 93 -19.97 6.20 -18.03
C ASP A 93 -20.62 4.82 -18.33
N PRO A 94 -21.49 4.70 -19.34
CA PRO A 94 -22.18 3.45 -19.66
C PRO A 94 -21.21 2.33 -20.08
N ASP A 95 -20.05 2.65 -20.64
CA ASP A 95 -19.12 1.65 -21.17
C ASP A 95 -18.13 1.14 -20.12
N ALA A 96 -17.90 1.93 -19.06
CA ALA A 96 -17.00 1.59 -17.97
C ALA A 96 -17.36 0.23 -17.33
N ALA A 97 -16.41 -0.72 -17.44
CA ALA A 97 -16.53 -2.04 -16.84
C ALA A 97 -16.72 -1.99 -15.31
N ASP A 98 -16.14 -0.96 -14.69
CA ASP A 98 -16.28 -0.72 -13.27
C ASP A 98 -17.69 -0.32 -12.85
N GLY A 99 -18.37 0.49 -13.66
CA GLY A 99 -19.78 0.85 -13.43
C GLY A 99 -20.66 -0.39 -13.35
N ARG A 100 -20.49 -1.34 -14.29
CA ARG A 100 -21.16 -2.66 -14.23
C ARG A 100 -20.76 -3.46 -13.00
N GLY A 101 -19.51 -3.36 -12.56
CA GLY A 101 -19.02 -3.96 -11.32
C GLY A 101 -19.75 -3.46 -10.07
N PHE A 102 -20.06 -2.16 -10.01
CA PHE A 102 -20.80 -1.57 -8.88
C PHE A 102 -22.27 -2.00 -8.83
N GLU A 103 -22.90 -2.31 -9.96
CA GLU A 103 -24.25 -2.92 -10.01
C GLU A 103 -24.28 -4.30 -9.33
N HIS A 104 -23.19 -5.06 -9.39
CA HIS A 104 -23.15 -6.43 -8.86
C HIS A 104 -22.62 -6.50 -7.44
N SER A 105 -21.58 -5.72 -7.12
CA SER A 105 -20.84 -5.88 -5.87
C SER A 105 -20.26 -4.55 -5.36
N PHE A 106 -21.16 -3.61 -5.07
CA PHE A 106 -20.84 -2.23 -4.67
C PHE A 106 -19.75 -2.13 -3.59
N ILE A 107 -19.98 -2.74 -2.42
CA ILE A 107 -19.08 -2.65 -1.26
C ILE A 107 -17.70 -3.26 -1.53
N ASN A 108 -17.65 -4.49 -2.05
CA ASN A 108 -16.35 -5.14 -2.31
C ASN A 108 -15.55 -4.37 -3.38
N LYS A 109 -16.22 -3.76 -4.37
CA LYS A 109 -15.55 -2.94 -5.38
C LYS A 109 -14.95 -1.68 -4.78
N LEU A 110 -15.67 -0.99 -3.90
CA LEU A 110 -15.12 0.15 -3.15
C LEU A 110 -13.88 -0.23 -2.32
N GLU A 111 -13.94 -1.37 -1.63
CA GLU A 111 -12.82 -1.85 -0.82
C GLU A 111 -11.61 -2.22 -1.68
N HIS A 112 -11.81 -2.94 -2.78
CA HIS A 112 -10.72 -3.24 -3.73
C HIS A 112 -10.10 -1.96 -4.29
N ARG A 113 -10.91 -0.95 -4.63
CA ARG A 113 -10.42 0.33 -5.14
C ARG A 113 -9.63 1.09 -4.08
N LEU A 114 -10.07 1.09 -2.82
CA LEU A 114 -9.29 1.66 -1.71
C LEU A 114 -7.95 0.94 -1.53
N ILE A 115 -7.95 -0.40 -1.55
CA ILE A 115 -6.72 -1.20 -1.44
C ILE A 115 -5.77 -0.89 -2.59
N ASP A 116 -6.27 -0.83 -3.83
CA ASP A 116 -5.45 -0.52 -5.00
C ASP A 116 -4.88 0.90 -4.94
N HIS A 117 -5.67 1.86 -4.48
CA HIS A 117 -5.20 3.23 -4.27
C HIS A 117 -4.10 3.27 -3.20
N VAL A 118 -4.29 2.62 -2.04
CA VAL A 118 -3.26 2.54 -0.98
C VAL A 118 -1.99 1.85 -1.48
N ARG A 119 -2.12 0.78 -2.28
CA ARG A 119 -0.97 0.11 -2.91
C ARG A 119 -0.24 1.01 -3.89
N ARG A 120 -0.97 1.80 -4.68
CA ARG A 120 -0.38 2.79 -5.59
C ARG A 120 0.36 3.86 -4.79
N TRP A 121 -0.30 4.46 -3.81
CA TRP A 121 0.30 5.47 -2.93
C TRP A 121 1.58 4.97 -2.24
N ARG A 122 1.59 3.73 -1.74
CA ARG A 122 2.80 3.14 -1.15
C ARG A 122 3.93 3.00 -2.17
N ARG A 123 3.64 2.57 -3.40
CA ARG A 123 4.65 2.51 -4.47
C ARG A 123 5.18 3.90 -4.82
N GLU A 124 4.28 4.87 -4.95
CA GLU A 124 4.65 6.25 -5.29
C GLU A 124 5.43 6.92 -4.16
N THR A 125 5.09 6.66 -2.89
CA THR A 125 5.82 7.20 -1.73
C THR A 125 7.21 6.59 -1.60
N VAL A 126 7.38 5.31 -1.95
CA VAL A 126 8.72 4.68 -2.06
C VAL A 126 9.54 5.31 -3.20
N VAL A 127 8.89 5.83 -4.25
CA VAL A 127 9.56 6.49 -5.39
C VAL A 127 9.77 7.99 -5.15
N ILE A 128 8.91 8.63 -4.36
CA ILE A 128 8.90 10.06 -4.02
C ILE A 128 9.31 10.21 -2.54
N GLU A 129 10.50 9.74 -2.19
CA GLU A 129 11.21 10.38 -1.08
C GLU A 129 11.95 11.59 -1.67
N PRO A 130 11.52 12.84 -1.42
CA PRO A 130 12.35 13.98 -1.74
C PRO A 130 13.67 13.81 -1.00
N GLN A 131 14.76 13.71 -1.76
CA GLN A 131 16.09 13.92 -1.22
C GLN A 131 16.07 15.32 -0.62
N LEU A 132 16.15 15.40 0.70
CA LEU A 132 16.34 16.67 1.39
C LEU A 132 17.67 17.19 0.84
N SER A 133 17.73 18.31 0.13
CA SER A 133 19.01 18.88 -0.30
C SER A 133 19.41 19.95 0.70
N ASP A 134 20.67 19.94 1.14
CA ASP A 134 21.24 21.04 1.91
C ASP A 134 21.23 22.31 1.05
N GLU A 135 20.53 23.36 1.50
CA GLU A 135 20.39 24.63 0.77
C GLU A 135 21.72 25.38 0.60
N VAL A 136 22.74 25.06 1.41
CA VAL A 136 24.06 25.70 1.35
C VAL A 136 25.00 25.00 0.37
N THR A 137 24.90 23.67 0.26
CA THR A 137 25.89 22.85 -0.44
C THR A 137 25.33 22.15 -1.69
N GLY A 138 24.00 22.11 -1.85
CA GLY A 138 23.32 21.47 -2.99
C GLY A 138 23.41 19.94 -3.00
N HIS A 139 23.99 19.34 -1.95
CA HIS A 139 24.09 17.90 -1.80
C HIS A 139 22.81 17.33 -1.18
N ALA A 140 22.39 16.18 -1.68
CA ALA A 140 21.34 15.38 -1.10
C ALA A 140 21.75 14.93 0.31
N LEU A 141 21.02 15.39 1.32
CA LEU A 141 20.93 14.79 2.63
C LEU A 141 20.19 13.46 2.47
N GLU A 142 20.94 12.36 2.60
CA GLU A 142 20.36 11.05 2.83
C GLU A 142 19.44 11.15 4.06
N ARG A 143 18.19 10.72 3.91
CA ARG A 143 17.33 10.53 5.09
C ARG A 143 18.04 9.50 5.97
N PRO A 144 18.14 9.69 7.29
CA PRO A 144 18.44 8.59 8.17
C PRO A 144 17.28 7.63 8.02
N ASP A 145 17.46 6.56 7.25
CA ASP A 145 16.58 5.43 7.24
C ASP A 145 16.36 5.08 8.71
N GLY A 146 15.12 4.94 9.17
CA GLY A 146 14.84 4.54 10.56
C GLY A 146 15.39 3.15 10.95
N TYR A 147 16.21 2.55 10.08
CA TYR A 147 16.95 1.30 10.21
C TYR A 147 18.43 1.43 9.79
N GLY A 148 18.86 2.58 9.30
CA GLY A 148 20.27 2.89 9.03
C GLY A 148 20.96 3.28 10.33
N LEU A 149 22.16 2.75 10.55
CA LEU A 149 23.01 3.22 11.65
C LEU A 149 23.31 4.70 11.39
N SER A 150 23.21 5.56 12.41
CA SER A 150 23.70 6.94 12.26
C SER A 150 25.21 6.92 11.89
N PRO A 151 25.77 7.98 11.29
CA PRO A 151 27.22 8.03 11.05
C PRO A 151 28.06 7.78 12.31
N GLU A 152 27.55 8.18 13.48
CA GLU A 152 28.14 7.88 14.79
C GLU A 152 28.03 6.39 15.13
N ASP A 153 26.87 5.78 14.92
CA ASP A 153 26.67 4.34 15.13
C ASP A 153 27.47 3.49 14.14
N GLU A 154 27.65 3.95 12.90
CA GLU A 154 28.47 3.28 11.90
C GLU A 154 29.95 3.38 12.25
N ALA A 155 30.44 4.56 12.68
CA ALA A 155 31.79 4.71 13.20
C ALA A 155 32.01 3.82 14.44
N MET A 156 31.04 3.79 15.37
CA MET A 156 31.09 2.91 16.54
C MET A 156 31.10 1.43 16.16
N ALA A 157 30.28 1.01 15.18
CA ALA A 157 30.26 -0.37 14.69
C ALA A 157 31.58 -0.75 14.01
N GLN A 158 32.20 0.17 13.28
CA GLN A 158 33.52 -0.02 12.68
C GLN A 158 34.61 -0.17 13.75
N ASP A 159 34.60 0.66 14.79
CA ASP A 159 35.53 0.56 15.92
C ASP A 159 35.40 -0.76 16.69
N ILE A 160 34.15 -1.20 16.93
CA ILE A 160 33.85 -2.49 17.56
C ILE A 160 34.43 -3.66 16.74
N VAL A 161 34.20 -3.65 15.41
CA VAL A 161 34.72 -4.70 14.52
C VAL A 161 36.25 -4.62 14.41
N ALA A 162 36.84 -3.42 14.44
CA ALA A 162 38.29 -3.23 14.43
C ALA A 162 38.97 -3.73 15.72
N GLY A 163 38.27 -3.67 16.85
CA GLY A 163 38.73 -4.20 18.14
C GLY A 163 38.71 -5.73 18.27
N LEU A 164 38.14 -6.44 17.29
CA LEU A 164 38.14 -7.91 17.30
C LEU A 164 39.52 -8.49 16.93
N PRO A 165 39.93 -9.62 17.54
CA PRO A 165 41.11 -10.35 17.11
C PRO A 165 41.08 -10.68 15.61
N ASP A 166 42.21 -10.51 14.92
CA ASP A 166 42.35 -10.63 13.46
C ASP A 166 41.65 -11.86 12.85
N ASN A 167 41.79 -13.00 13.51
CA ASN A 167 41.24 -14.28 13.03
C ASN A 167 39.71 -14.28 13.06
N TYR A 168 39.12 -13.69 14.11
CA TYR A 168 37.68 -13.61 14.31
C TYR A 168 37.08 -12.51 13.44
N ARG A 169 37.78 -11.38 13.32
CA ARG A 169 37.43 -10.26 12.44
C ARG A 169 37.31 -10.71 10.99
N LYS A 170 38.33 -11.39 10.46
CA LYS A 170 38.32 -11.91 9.08
C LYS A 170 37.19 -12.92 8.87
N ALA A 171 36.98 -13.85 9.79
CA ALA A 171 35.89 -14.83 9.71
C ALA A 171 34.51 -14.16 9.75
N PHE A 172 34.32 -13.17 10.62
CA PHE A 172 33.10 -12.41 10.76
C PHE A 172 32.79 -11.58 9.51
N LEU A 173 33.79 -10.88 8.94
CA LEU A 173 33.64 -10.11 7.71
C LEU A 173 33.29 -11.00 6.51
N LEU A 174 33.95 -12.16 6.38
CA LEU A 174 33.60 -13.13 5.33
C LEU A 174 32.17 -13.66 5.53
N ARG A 175 31.75 -13.91 6.78
CA ARG A 175 30.35 -14.31 7.03
C ARG A 175 29.35 -13.21 6.68
N ARG A 176 29.66 -11.95 7.01
CA ARG A 176 28.84 -10.77 6.66
C ARG A 176 28.74 -10.58 5.14
N ALA A 177 29.81 -10.88 4.41
CA ALA A 177 29.84 -10.86 2.95
C ALA A 177 29.08 -12.03 2.28
N GLY A 178 28.47 -12.93 3.06
CA GLY A 178 27.62 -14.01 2.56
C GLY A 178 28.31 -15.35 2.34
N PHE A 179 29.60 -15.49 2.68
CA PHE A 179 30.30 -16.76 2.53
C PHE A 179 29.80 -17.82 3.53
N ALA A 180 29.76 -19.08 3.08
CA ALA A 180 29.35 -20.23 3.88
C ALA A 180 30.54 -20.79 4.70
N TYR A 181 30.23 -21.47 5.81
CA TYR A 181 31.26 -22.15 6.63
C TYR A 181 31.85 -23.35 5.90
N ASP A 182 30.99 -24.06 5.19
CA ASP A 182 31.23 -25.18 4.30
C ASP A 182 30.61 -24.87 2.93
N ALA A 183 31.34 -25.15 1.87
CA ALA A 183 30.85 -25.04 0.51
C ALA A 183 31.28 -26.29 -0.25
N ALA A 184 30.52 -26.66 -1.29
CA ALA A 184 30.83 -27.78 -2.17
C ALA A 184 32.18 -27.59 -2.90
N SER A 185 32.64 -26.35 -3.06
CA SER A 185 33.91 -25.99 -3.65
C SER A 185 34.91 -25.51 -2.57
N ARG A 186 36.17 -25.93 -2.72
CA ARG A 186 37.29 -25.58 -1.83
C ARG A 186 37.70 -24.10 -1.91
N SER A 187 37.08 -23.27 -2.74
CA SER A 187 37.46 -21.87 -2.97
C SER A 187 36.43 -20.85 -2.48
N GLU A 188 35.23 -21.29 -2.10
CA GLU A 188 34.10 -20.41 -1.77
C GLU A 188 33.68 -20.46 -0.29
N SER A 189 34.41 -21.21 0.55
CA SER A 189 34.11 -21.31 1.98
C SER A 189 35.06 -20.48 2.84
N ILE A 190 34.53 -19.95 3.95
CA ILE A 190 35.31 -19.23 4.97
C ILE A 190 36.47 -20.10 5.46
N ALA A 191 36.20 -21.40 5.66
CA ALA A 191 37.18 -22.39 6.06
C ALA A 191 38.38 -22.44 5.11
N ALA A 192 38.12 -22.48 3.80
CA ALA A 192 39.19 -22.50 2.81
C ALA A 192 39.94 -21.17 2.71
N MET A 193 39.24 -20.04 2.74
CA MET A 193 39.86 -18.72 2.66
C MET A 193 40.78 -18.41 3.85
N LEU A 194 40.45 -18.95 5.03
CA LEU A 194 41.24 -18.78 6.25
C LEU A 194 42.18 -19.96 6.54
N GLY A 195 42.18 -21.00 5.69
CA GLY A 195 43.03 -22.18 5.87
C GLY A 195 42.72 -23.00 7.14
N VAL A 196 41.45 -23.02 7.58
CA VAL A 196 41.02 -23.71 8.80
C VAL A 196 39.89 -24.71 8.54
N THR A 197 39.54 -25.53 9.54
CA THR A 197 38.38 -26.42 9.43
C THR A 197 37.07 -25.62 9.49
N PRO A 198 35.98 -26.10 8.85
CA PRO A 198 34.65 -25.48 8.97
C PRO A 198 34.17 -25.30 10.41
N LYS A 199 34.50 -26.27 11.28
CA LYS A 199 34.20 -26.20 12.71
C LYS A 199 34.92 -25.04 13.39
N THR A 200 36.19 -24.84 13.05
CA THR A 200 37.00 -23.72 13.56
C THR A 200 36.49 -22.37 13.04
N ALA A 201 36.16 -22.28 11.75
CA ALA A 201 35.60 -21.07 11.14
C ALA A 201 34.27 -20.68 11.80
N LYS A 202 33.39 -21.65 12.05
CA LYS A 202 32.13 -21.43 12.78
C LYS A 202 32.39 -20.93 14.20
N ALA A 203 33.29 -21.58 14.94
CA ALA A 203 33.65 -21.17 16.30
C ALA A 203 34.24 -19.75 16.34
N TRP A 204 34.98 -19.33 15.33
CA TRP A 204 35.53 -17.97 15.22
C TRP A 204 34.44 -16.93 15.01
N VAL A 205 33.45 -17.20 14.16
CA VAL A 205 32.30 -16.29 13.97
C VAL A 205 31.44 -16.21 15.24
N GLU A 206 31.20 -17.34 15.91
CA GLU A 206 30.45 -17.35 17.18
C GLU A 206 31.18 -16.55 18.28
N LYS A 207 32.51 -16.68 18.37
CA LYS A 207 33.33 -15.87 19.28
C LYS A 207 33.30 -14.39 18.91
N ALA A 208 33.32 -14.04 17.63
CA ALA A 208 33.17 -12.65 17.17
C ALA A 208 31.83 -12.06 17.62
N HIS A 209 30.72 -12.78 17.41
CA HIS A 209 29.40 -12.34 17.88
C HIS A 209 29.34 -12.17 19.40
N ALA A 210 29.92 -13.10 20.16
CA ALA A 210 29.94 -13.01 21.62
C ALA A 210 30.69 -11.76 22.12
N LEU A 211 31.84 -11.44 21.50
CA LEU A 211 32.62 -10.24 21.82
C LEU A 211 31.88 -8.96 21.47
N ILE A 212 31.24 -8.91 20.29
CA ILE A 212 30.41 -7.76 19.87
C ILE A 212 29.24 -7.55 20.85
N HIS A 213 28.52 -8.63 21.22
CA HIS A 213 27.42 -8.54 22.19
C HIS A 213 27.89 -8.07 23.57
N GLN A 214 29.06 -8.54 24.02
CA GLN A 214 29.66 -8.10 25.28
C GLN A 214 30.00 -6.61 25.25
N GLN A 215 30.56 -6.10 24.16
CA GLN A 215 30.92 -4.69 23.99
C GLN A 215 29.69 -3.79 23.89
N LEU A 216 28.60 -4.28 23.27
CA LEU A 216 27.32 -3.56 23.19
C LEU A 216 26.48 -3.65 24.48
N GLY A 217 26.96 -4.34 25.52
CA GLY A 217 26.24 -4.50 26.78
C GLY A 217 24.97 -5.36 26.70
N ILE A 218 24.74 -6.02 25.57
CA ILE A 218 23.60 -6.90 25.35
C ILE A 218 23.90 -8.23 26.04
N ARG A 219 23.54 -8.35 27.32
CA ARG A 219 23.56 -9.64 28.04
C ARG A 219 22.45 -10.52 27.47
N ARG A 220 22.83 -11.66 26.88
CA ARG A 220 21.90 -12.78 26.63
C ARG A 220 21.45 -13.40 27.94
#